data_AF-A0A4Q3SRG1-F1
#
_entry.id   AF-A0A4Q3SRG1-F1
#
_cell.length_a   1.000
_cell.length_b   1.000
_cell.length_c   1.000
_cell.angle_alpha   90.00
_cell.angle_beta   90.00
_cell.angle_gamma   90.00
#
_symmetry.space_group_name_H-M   'P 1'
#
loop_
_entity.id
_entity.type
_entity.pdbx_description
1 polymer ?
#
loop_
_entity_poly.entity_id
_entity_poly.type
_entity_poly.pdbx_seq_one_letter_code
_entity_poly.pdbx_strand_id
1 'polypeptide(L)'
;MRNISYRAIFRHFARNKTITLIKITGLAIGICISLVVFLAVSYEFSFDKKHKDSNHIYRVVSRFGEEPNIMHLPGVPMPLPSVLKSEVAGIQLVAPILLMGGDLK
;
A
#
# COMPACT_ATOMS: atom_id res chain seq x y z
N MET A 1 18.14 -46.32 18.39
CA MET A 1 17.30 -45.20 17.91
C MET A 1 16.41 -44.75 19.06
N ARG A 2 16.50 -43.48 19.50
CA ARG A 2 15.80 -42.99 20.70
C ARG A 2 14.37 -42.60 20.31
N ASN A 3 13.41 -43.49 20.52
CA ASN A 3 12.00 -43.27 20.19
C ASN A 3 11.39 -42.25 21.15
N ILE A 4 11.28 -40.99 20.71
CA ILE A 4 10.72 -39.91 21.51
C ILE A 4 9.20 -40.03 21.48
N SER A 5 8.62 -40.50 22.58
CA SER A 5 7.16 -40.65 22.70
C SER A 5 6.50 -39.29 22.92
N TYR A 6 5.51 -38.90 22.11
CA TYR A 6 4.77 -37.62 22.22
C TYR A 6 4.20 -37.36 23.63
N ARG A 7 3.83 -38.43 24.35
CA ARG A 7 3.39 -38.37 25.75
C ARG A 7 4.46 -37.80 26.70
N ALA A 8 5.74 -38.01 26.40
CA ALA A 8 6.85 -37.47 27.20
C ALA A 8 6.99 -35.94 27.03
N ILE A 9 6.70 -35.42 25.84
CA ILE A 9 6.74 -33.98 25.53
C ILE A 9 5.61 -33.26 26.29
N PHE A 10 4.39 -33.80 26.24
CA PHE A 10 3.25 -33.28 26.99
C PHE A 10 3.49 -33.27 28.51
N ARG A 11 4.09 -34.34 29.05
CA ARG A 11 4.43 -34.41 30.48
C ARG A 11 5.50 -33.39 30.89
N HIS A 12 6.46 -33.08 30.00
CA HIS A 12 7.45 -32.02 30.22
C HIS A 12 6.81 -30.62 30.21
N PHE A 13 5.91 -30.35 29.27
CA PHE A 13 5.13 -29.11 29.20
C PHE A 13 4.21 -28.93 30.41
N ALA A 14 3.57 -30.01 30.86
CA ALA A 14 2.66 -29.99 32.01
C ALA A 14 3.37 -29.81 33.37
N ARG A 15 4.67 -30.11 33.46
CA ARG A 15 5.43 -29.95 34.71
C ARG A 15 5.90 -28.50 34.93
N ASN A 16 6.19 -27.76 33.86
CA ASN A 16 6.65 -26.37 33.92
C ASN A 16 5.61 -25.40 33.32
N LYS A 17 4.39 -25.40 33.88
CA LYS A 17 3.23 -24.67 33.32
C LYS A 17 3.44 -23.16 33.21
N THR A 18 4.05 -22.53 34.21
CA THR A 18 4.20 -21.07 34.27
C THR A 18 5.14 -20.53 33.19
N ILE A 19 6.31 -21.13 33.03
CA ILE A 19 7.31 -20.73 32.02
C ILE A 19 6.79 -21.03 30.62
N THR A 20 6.11 -22.16 30.46
CA THR A 20 5.47 -22.56 29.20
C THR A 20 4.37 -21.60 28.80
N LEU A 21 3.55 -21.14 29.75
CA LEU A 21 2.48 -20.18 29.49
C LEU A 21 3.05 -18.86 28.96
N ILE A 22 4.08 -18.31 29.62
CA ILE A 22 4.74 -17.06 29.18
C ILE A 22 5.31 -17.19 27.77
N LYS A 23 5.94 -18.34 27.45
CA LYS A 23 6.49 -18.60 26.12
C LYS A 23 5.40 -18.67 25.04
N ILE A 24 4.27 -19.30 25.33
CA ILE A 24 3.17 -19.47 24.39
C ILE A 24 2.41 -18.15 24.21
N THR A 25 2.13 -17.41 25.28
CA THR A 25 1.41 -16.13 25.18
C THR A 25 2.22 -15.08 24.43
N GLY A 26 3.51 -14.95 24.71
CA GLY A 26 4.38 -14.04 23.96
C GLY A 26 4.46 -14.37 22.47
N LEU A 27 4.58 -15.66 22.14
CA LEU A 27 4.58 -16.11 20.74
C LEU A 27 3.22 -15.86 20.07
N ALA A 28 2.11 -16.16 20.74
CA ALA A 28 0.77 -15.95 20.22
C ALA A 28 0.48 -14.47 19.96
N ILE A 29 0.86 -13.58 20.88
CA ILE A 29 0.70 -12.13 20.72
C ILE A 29 1.52 -11.63 19.52
N GLY A 30 2.77 -12.09 19.39
CA GLY A 30 3.62 -11.71 18.24
C GLY A 30 3.03 -12.13 16.89
N ILE A 31 2.47 -13.34 16.82
CA ILE A 31 1.79 -13.84 15.60
C ILE A 31 0.51 -13.06 15.32
N CYS A 32 -0.29 -12.73 16.34
CA CYS A 32 -1.49 -11.92 16.17
C CYS A 32 -1.15 -10.52 15.63
N ILE A 33 -0.14 -9.86 16.20
CA ILE A 33 0.27 -8.52 15.77
C ILE A 33 0.81 -8.56 14.33
N SER A 34 1.65 -9.54 13.99
CA SER A 34 2.19 -9.64 12.64
C SER A 34 1.10 -9.88 11.58
N LEU A 35 0.09 -10.68 11.90
CA LEU A 35 -1.07 -10.90 11.03
C LEU A 35 -1.91 -9.64 10.84
N VAL A 36 -2.17 -8.87 11.90
CA VAL A 36 -2.92 -7.61 11.82
C VAL A 36 -2.18 -6.60 10.95
N VAL A 37 -0.87 -6.43 11.16
CA VAL A 37 -0.05 -5.52 10.34
C VAL A 37 0.00 -6.00 8.89
N PHE A 38 0.21 -7.30 8.65
CA PHE A 38 0.20 -7.86 7.30
C PHE A 38 -1.13 -7.63 6.58
N LEU A 39 -2.25 -7.79 7.29
CA LEU A 39 -3.58 -7.55 6.74
C LEU A 39 -3.79 -6.06 6.41
N ALA A 40 -3.38 -5.15 7.30
CA ALA A 40 -3.47 -3.72 7.07
C ALA A 40 -2.64 -3.28 5.86
N VAL A 41 -1.40 -3.74 5.76
CA VAL A 41 -0.53 -3.49 4.61
C VAL A 41 -1.14 -4.09 3.34
N SER A 42 -1.60 -5.33 3.39
CA SER A 42 -2.23 -5.99 2.24
C SER A 42 -3.51 -5.27 1.79
N TYR A 43 -4.26 -4.70 2.72
CA TYR A 43 -5.42 -3.88 2.43
C TYR A 43 -5.01 -2.60 1.69
N GLU A 44 -4.09 -1.81 2.23
CA GLU A 44 -3.59 -0.58 1.59
C GLU A 44 -3.02 -0.85 0.19
N PHE A 45 -2.16 -1.87 0.04
CA PHE A 45 -1.62 -2.25 -1.28
C PHE A 45 -2.69 -2.84 -2.22
N SER A 46 -3.77 -3.43 -1.70
CA SER A 46 -4.86 -3.93 -2.55
C SER A 46 -5.79 -2.81 -3.04
N PHE A 47 -5.90 -1.69 -2.33
CA PHE A 47 -6.63 -0.51 -2.82
C PHE A 47 -5.95 0.07 -4.05
N ASP A 48 -4.62 0.19 -4.01
CA ASP A 48 -3.84 0.76 -5.11
C ASP A 48 -3.87 -0.14 -6.37
N LYS A 49 -4.03 -1.46 -6.20
CA LYS A 49 -4.03 -2.43 -7.31
C LYS A 49 -5.38 -2.71 -7.98
N LYS A 50 -6.51 -2.33 -7.39
CA LYS A 50 -7.85 -2.71 -7.91
C LYS A 50 -8.54 -1.63 -8.74
N HIS A 51 -7.77 -0.79 -9.42
CA HIS A 51 -8.33 0.05 -10.48
C HIS A 51 -8.52 -0.82 -11.73
N LYS A 52 -9.77 -1.23 -11.98
CA LYS A 52 -10.21 -1.81 -13.26
C LYS A 52 -9.80 -0.79 -14.33
N ASP A 53 -8.81 -1.13 -15.16
CA ASP A 53 -8.17 -0.27 -16.17
C ASP A 53 -6.97 0.60 -15.74
N SER A 54 -6.23 0.21 -14.69
CA SER A 54 -4.99 0.91 -14.26
C SER A 54 -3.97 1.16 -15.38
N ASN A 55 -3.91 0.32 -16.42
CA ASN A 55 -3.01 0.51 -17.57
C ASN A 55 -3.42 1.65 -18.51
N HIS A 56 -4.65 2.17 -18.40
CA HIS A 56 -5.15 3.27 -19.24
C HIS A 56 -5.28 4.59 -18.47
N ILE A 57 -4.85 4.63 -17.20
CA ILE A 57 -4.87 5.83 -16.38
C ILE A 57 -3.52 6.53 -16.52
N TYR A 58 -3.52 7.70 -17.16
CA TYR A 58 -2.32 8.52 -17.34
C TYR A 58 -2.46 9.85 -16.59
N ARG A 59 -1.38 10.29 -15.97
CA ARG A 59 -1.27 11.62 -15.36
C ARG A 59 -0.51 12.55 -16.30
N VAL A 60 -1.15 13.64 -16.71
CA VAL A 60 -0.48 14.68 -17.49
C VAL A 60 0.36 15.56 -16.55
N VAL A 61 1.62 15.77 -16.90
CA VAL A 61 2.57 16.61 -16.16
C VAL A 61 3.18 17.63 -17.10
N SER A 62 3.43 18.83 -16.58
CA SER A 62 4.12 19.88 -17.35
C SER A 62 5.62 19.71 -17.20
N ARG A 63 6.33 19.72 -18.33
CA ARG A 63 7.79 19.74 -18.37
C ARG A 63 8.26 21.19 -18.38
N PHE A 64 9.07 21.58 -17.41
CA PHE A 64 9.65 22.92 -17.30
C PHE A 64 11.17 22.86 -17.26
N GLY A 65 11.83 23.80 -17.93
CA GLY A 65 13.29 23.89 -18.00
C GLY A 65 13.90 23.27 -19.26
N GLU A 66 15.21 23.43 -19.39
CA GLU A 66 16.04 22.92 -20.48
C GLU A 66 17.04 21.88 -19.95
N GLU A 67 17.55 21.01 -20.81
CA GLU A 67 18.57 20.04 -20.38
C GLU A 67 19.81 20.75 -19.79
N PRO A 68 20.39 20.23 -18.69
CA PRO A 68 20.10 18.95 -18.02
C PRO A 68 19.06 19.05 -16.89
N ASN A 69 18.50 20.23 -16.62
CA ASN A 69 17.67 20.48 -15.44
C ASN A 69 16.18 20.56 -15.77
N ILE A 70 15.62 19.42 -16.21
CA ILE A 70 14.20 19.31 -16.54
C ILE A 70 13.39 18.99 -15.28
N MET A 71 12.43 19.86 -14.96
CA MET A 71 11.49 19.68 -13.87
C MET A 71 10.15 19.17 -14.40
N HIS A 72 9.61 18.13 -13.74
CA HIS A 72 8.26 17.62 -14.02
C HIS A 72 7.30 18.14 -12.94
N LEU A 73 6.45 19.09 -13.31
CA LEU A 73 5.47 19.67 -12.40
C LEU A 73 4.09 19.01 -12.57
N PRO A 74 3.37 18.74 -11.46
CA PRO A 74 2.05 18.13 -11.50
C PRO A 74 0.95 19.08 -11.99
N GLY A 75 1.23 20.38 -12.05
CA GLY A 75 0.30 21.40 -12.52
C GLY A 75 0.26 21.44 -14.05
N VAL A 76 -0.94 21.60 -14.60
CA VAL A 76 -1.19 21.79 -16.03
C VAL A 76 -2.02 23.05 -16.24
N PRO A 77 -1.99 23.69 -17.43
CA PRO A 77 -2.83 24.84 -17.72
C PRO A 77 -4.31 24.54 -17.45
N MET A 78 -5.02 25.48 -16.81
CA MET A 78 -6.44 25.33 -16.46
C MET A 78 -7.35 24.88 -17.63
N PRO A 79 -7.16 25.33 -18.89
CA PRO A 79 -8.00 24.88 -20.01
C PRO A 79 -7.59 23.52 -20.60
N LEU A 80 -6.47 22.93 -20.17
CA LEU A 80 -5.99 21.65 -20.72
C LEU A 80 -7.04 20.52 -20.62
N PRO A 81 -7.76 20.34 -19.50
CA PRO A 81 -8.81 19.32 -19.40
C PRO A 81 -9.92 19.47 -20.44
N SER A 82 -10.33 20.71 -20.74
CA SER A 82 -11.36 21.00 -21.76
C SER A 82 -10.86 20.72 -23.18
N VAL A 83 -9.61 21.10 -23.49
CA VAL A 83 -9.00 20.88 -24.80
C VAL A 83 -8.76 19.39 -25.05
N LEU A 84 -8.29 18.65 -24.05
CA LEU A 84 -8.08 17.21 -24.15
C LEU A 84 -9.38 16.46 -24.50
N LYS A 85 -10.52 16.92 -23.96
CA LYS A 85 -11.82 16.31 -24.24
C LYS A 85 -12.34 16.63 -25.66
N SER A 86 -12.00 17.78 -26.23
CA SER A 86 -12.49 18.21 -27.54
C SER A 86 -11.59 17.83 -28.71
N GLU A 87 -10.27 17.83 -28.52
CA GLU A 87 -9.29 17.73 -29.61
C GLU A 87 -8.55 16.39 -29.68
N VAL A 88 -8.56 15.58 -28.62
CA VAL A 88 -7.83 14.30 -28.59
C VAL A 88 -8.80 13.12 -28.67
N ALA A 89 -8.72 12.38 -29.77
CA ALA A 89 -9.48 11.14 -29.95
C ALA A 89 -8.93 10.01 -29.05
N GLY A 90 -9.82 9.21 -28.47
CA GLY A 90 -9.47 8.03 -27.66
C GLY A 90 -9.46 8.25 -26.14
N ILE A 91 -9.67 9.48 -25.65
CA ILE A 91 -9.80 9.77 -24.23
C ILE A 91 -11.27 9.61 -23.80
N GLN A 92 -11.56 8.62 -22.95
CA GLN A 92 -12.93 8.37 -22.45
C GLN A 92 -13.31 9.28 -21.28
N LEU A 93 -12.35 9.57 -20.39
CA LEU A 93 -12.58 10.33 -19.17
C LEU A 93 -11.41 11.26 -18.89
N VAL A 94 -11.71 12.51 -18.49
CA VAL A 94 -10.74 13.48 -18.01
C VAL A 94 -11.20 13.96 -16.64
N ALA A 95 -10.34 13.83 -15.63
CA ALA A 95 -10.60 14.27 -14.27
C ALA A 95 -9.58 15.36 -13.86
N PRO A 96 -9.96 16.64 -13.85
CA PRO A 96 -9.08 17.70 -13.35
C PRO A 96 -9.02 17.68 -11.82
N ILE A 97 -7.81 17.71 -11.26
CA ILE A 97 -7.59 17.89 -9.83
C ILE A 97 -7.22 19.36 -9.60
N LEU A 98 -8.19 20.13 -9.10
CA LEU A 98 -7.98 21.52 -8.74
C LEU A 98 -7.45 21.56 -7.31
N LEU A 99 -6.13 21.70 -7.18
CA LEU A 99 -5.52 22.07 -5.91
C LEU A 99 -5.76 23.57 -5.69
N MET A 100 -6.93 23.90 -5.14
CA MET A 100 -7.16 25.25 -4.59
C MET A 100 -6.41 25.34 -3.26
N GLY A 101 -5.10 25.52 -3.36
CA GLY A 101 -4.17 25.42 -2.24
C GLY A 101 -2.90 26.21 -2.51
N GLY A 102 -3.05 27.50 -2.81
CA GLY A 102 -2.05 28.46 -2.41
C GLY A 102 -2.34 28.79 -0.97
N ASP A 103 -1.43 28.43 -0.06
CA ASP A 103 -1.42 29.02 1.28
C ASP A 103 -1.43 30.54 1.11
N LEU A 104 -2.58 31.16 1.40
CA LEU A 104 -2.65 32.56 1.75
C LEU A 104 -1.91 32.69 3.09
N LYS A 105 -0.62 32.99 3.01
CA LYS A 105 0.05 33.80 4.03
C LYS A 105 0.22 35.20 3.49
#